data_AF-A0A7S1PWJ7-F1
#
_entry.id   AF-A0A7S1PWJ7-F1
#
_cell.length_a   1.000
_cell.length_b   1.000
_cell.length_c   1.000
_cell.angle_alpha   90.00
_cell.angle_beta   90.00
_cell.angle_gamma   90.00
#
_symmetry.space_group_name_H-M   'P 1'
#
loop_
_entity.id
_entity.type
_entity.pdbx_description
1 polymer ?
#
loop_
_entity_poly.entity_id
_entity_poly.type
_entity_poly.pdbx_seq_one_letter_code
_entity_poly.pdbx_strand_id
1 'polypeptide(L)'
;RPTAAPRELEILVVRKRGFDGKISMEWHTENESATAGMDYEAGEGVLEFEHQQREAKLKVTLLPKERKTADAEGVEVFRVILKASKGEVMFDETTDGGKEQAILTVFL
;
A
#
# COMPACT_ATOMS: atom_id res chain seq x y z
N ARG A 1 10.48 -19.77 -22.66
CA ARG A 1 10.20 -18.31 -22.76
C ARG A 1 10.51 -17.73 -21.39
N PRO A 2 11.30 -16.66 -21.22
CA PRO A 2 11.50 -16.11 -19.87
C PRO A 2 10.18 -15.48 -19.44
N THR A 3 9.58 -16.04 -18.40
CA THR A 3 8.55 -15.36 -17.59
C THR A 3 9.19 -14.08 -17.06
N ALA A 4 8.50 -12.94 -17.14
CA ALA A 4 9.02 -11.69 -16.59
C ALA A 4 9.37 -11.89 -15.10
N ALA A 5 10.36 -11.18 -14.58
CA ALA A 5 10.70 -11.26 -13.16
C ALA A 5 9.69 -10.46 -12.32
N PRO A 6 9.45 -10.85 -11.05
CA PRO A 6 8.73 -10.01 -10.10
C PRO A 6 9.35 -8.61 -9.98
N ARG A 7 8.52 -7.60 -9.69
CA ARG A 7 8.94 -6.20 -9.57
C ARG A 7 8.54 -5.66 -8.21
N GLU A 8 9.36 -4.81 -7.60
CA GLU A 8 8.98 -4.12 -6.37
C GLU A 8 8.25 -2.82 -6.68
N LEU A 9 7.07 -2.62 -6.09
CA LEU A 9 6.37 -1.35 -5.99
C LEU A 9 6.75 -0.67 -4.67
N GLU A 10 7.44 0.46 -4.76
CA GLU A 10 7.77 1.28 -3.60
C GLU A 10 6.68 2.34 -3.38
N ILE A 11 6.08 2.35 -2.19
CA ILE A 11 5.01 3.26 -1.79
C ILE A 11 5.54 4.22 -0.74
N LEU A 12 5.49 5.52 -1.06
CA LEU A 12 5.86 6.59 -0.14
C LEU A 12 4.66 6.97 0.73
N VAL A 13 4.82 6.85 2.04
CA VAL A 13 3.85 7.31 3.03
C VAL A 13 4.34 8.61 3.63
N VAL A 14 3.46 9.62 3.63
CA VAL A 14 3.78 10.97 4.09
C VAL A 14 2.99 11.29 5.35
N ARG A 15 3.70 11.52 6.46
CA ARG A 15 3.13 12.12 7.68
C ARG A 15 2.94 13.61 7.41
N LYS A 16 1.77 14.16 7.72
CA LYS A 16 1.44 15.59 7.52
C LYS A 16 0.92 16.18 8.83
N ARG A 17 1.17 17.48 9.03
CA ARG A 17 0.64 18.30 10.14
C ARG A 17 0.97 17.73 11.54
N GLY A 18 2.24 17.75 11.90
CA GLY A 18 2.74 17.34 13.21
C GLY A 18 3.74 16.19 13.09
N PHE A 19 4.94 16.38 13.65
CA PHE A 19 6.06 15.43 13.51
C PHE A 19 6.71 15.10 14.86
N ASP A 20 6.07 15.54 15.95
CA ASP A 20 6.56 15.29 17.29
C ASP A 20 6.15 13.89 17.76
N GLY A 21 7.04 13.26 18.54
CA GLY A 21 6.87 11.89 18.98
C GLY A 21 6.97 10.81 17.88
N LYS A 22 7.16 9.58 18.35
CA LYS A 22 7.15 8.36 17.54
C LYS A 22 5.71 7.87 17.39
N ILE A 23 5.32 7.50 16.18
CA ILE A 23 4.03 6.87 15.87
C ILE A 23 4.24 5.57 15.09
N SER A 24 3.25 4.68 15.15
CA SER A 24 3.23 3.48 14.31
C SER A 24 1.84 3.17 13.77
N MET A 25 1.82 2.64 12.55
CA MET A 25 0.62 2.18 11.86
C MET A 25 0.83 0.75 11.42
N GLU A 26 -0.22 -0.06 11.50
CA GLU A 26 -0.26 -1.35 10.82
C GLU A 26 -0.68 -1.12 9.37
N TRP A 27 -0.13 -1.91 8.46
CA TRP A 27 -0.50 -1.89 7.06
C TRP A 27 -0.74 -3.30 6.54
N HIS A 28 -1.63 -3.41 5.56
CA HIS A 28 -1.86 -4.64 4.82
C HIS A 28 -2.41 -4.37 3.42
N THR A 29 -2.27 -5.35 2.54
CA THR A 29 -2.88 -5.34 1.20
C THR A 29 -4.24 -6.05 1.21
N GLU A 30 -5.21 -5.53 0.48
CA GLU A 30 -6.50 -6.19 0.24
C GLU A 30 -6.76 -6.38 -1.25
N ASN A 31 -7.26 -7.56 -1.61
CA ASN A 31 -7.70 -7.85 -2.97
C ASN A 31 -8.87 -6.95 -3.39
N GLU A 32 -8.92 -6.62 -4.67
CA GLU A 32 -10.14 -6.17 -5.34
C GLU A 32 -10.31 -6.96 -6.64
N SER A 33 -10.00 -6.39 -7.81
CA SER A 33 -9.92 -7.16 -9.06
C SER A 33 -8.57 -7.84 -9.23
N ALA A 34 -7.49 -7.25 -8.71
CA ALA A 34 -6.20 -7.92 -8.55
C ALA A 34 -6.22 -8.82 -7.30
N THR A 35 -5.64 -10.00 -7.42
CA THR A 35 -5.60 -11.07 -6.43
C THR A 35 -4.17 -11.37 -5.98
N ALA A 36 -3.97 -11.41 -4.65
CA ALA A 36 -2.72 -11.83 -4.05
C ALA A 36 -2.34 -13.27 -4.44
N GLY A 37 -1.07 -13.51 -4.74
CA GLY A 37 -0.53 -14.77 -5.25
C GLY A 37 -0.67 -14.95 -6.76
N MET A 38 -1.44 -14.11 -7.45
CA MET A 38 -1.54 -14.09 -8.92
C MET A 38 -0.95 -12.82 -9.51
N ASP A 39 -1.32 -11.67 -8.95
CA ASP A 39 -1.01 -10.35 -9.54
C ASP A 39 0.01 -9.58 -8.68
N TYR A 40 0.01 -9.83 -7.38
CA TYR A 40 0.94 -9.28 -6.40
C TYR A 40 1.13 -10.25 -5.23
N GLU A 41 2.17 -10.10 -4.42
CA GLU A 41 2.31 -10.85 -3.16
C GLU A 41 1.59 -10.12 -2.03
N ALA A 42 0.82 -10.85 -1.21
CA ALA A 42 0.20 -10.27 -0.02
C ALA A 42 1.26 -9.62 0.87
N GLY A 43 1.02 -8.36 1.25
CA GLY A 43 1.92 -7.61 2.12
C GLY A 43 1.20 -7.20 3.40
N GLU A 44 1.89 -7.28 4.52
CA GLU A 44 1.46 -6.73 5.80
C GLU A 44 2.67 -6.34 6.67
N GLY A 45 2.46 -5.47 7.65
CA GLY A 45 3.49 -5.13 8.63
C GLY A 45 3.19 -3.88 9.43
N VAL A 46 4.23 -3.36 10.08
CA VAL A 46 4.17 -2.11 10.86
C VAL A 46 5.05 -1.06 10.21
N LEU A 47 4.49 0.12 9.98
CA LEU A 47 5.18 1.30 9.50
C LEU A 47 5.40 2.25 10.67
N GLU A 48 6.66 2.54 11.00
CA GLU A 48 7.03 3.45 12.08
C GLU A 48 7.53 4.79 11.51
N PHE A 49 7.16 5.87 12.20
CA PHE A 49 7.77 7.18 12.01
C PHE A 49 8.46 7.57 13.30
N GLU A 50 9.78 7.78 13.22
CA GLU A 50 10.55 8.37 14.31
C GLU A 50 10.21 9.85 14.53
N HIS A 51 10.67 10.41 15.65
CA HIS A 51 10.53 11.83 15.91
C HIS A 51 11.13 12.66 14.76
N GLN A 52 10.40 13.67 14.28
CA GLN A 52 10.72 14.51 13.12
C GLN A 52 10.76 13.79 11.75
N GLN A 53 10.51 12.49 11.69
CA GLN A 53 10.41 11.77 10.42
C GLN A 53 9.09 12.13 9.73
N ARG A 54 9.18 12.48 8.45
CA ARG A 54 8.02 12.91 7.63
C ARG A 54 7.62 11.91 6.57
N GLU A 55 8.55 11.04 6.20
CA GLU A 55 8.37 10.08 5.12
C GLU A 55 8.87 8.70 5.55
N ALA A 56 8.12 7.68 5.17
CA ALA A 56 8.53 6.29 5.29
C ALA A 56 8.10 5.55 4.02
N LYS A 57 8.75 4.43 3.73
CA LYS A 57 8.51 3.64 2.53
C LYS A 57 8.04 2.25 2.92
N LEU A 58 7.05 1.75 2.21
CA LEU A 58 6.68 0.34 2.23
C LEU A 58 6.81 -0.23 0.82
N LYS A 59 6.91 -1.55 0.73
CA LYS A 59 7.11 -2.24 -0.55
C LYS A 59 6.08 -3.35 -0.72
N VAL A 60 5.59 -3.50 -1.94
CA VAL A 60 4.73 -4.61 -2.36
C VAL A 60 5.35 -5.26 -3.60
N THR A 61 5.45 -6.59 -3.62
CA THR A 61 5.94 -7.31 -4.80
C THR A 61 4.81 -7.48 -5.82
N LEU A 62 5.04 -7.06 -7.06
CA LEU A 62 4.16 -7.29 -8.19
C LEU A 62 4.61 -8.54 -8.94
N LEU A 63 3.65 -9.41 -9.24
CA LEU A 63 3.90 -10.69 -9.89
C LEU A 63 3.79 -10.54 -11.41
N PRO A 64 4.63 -11.27 -12.16
CA PRO A 64 4.60 -11.24 -13.61
C PRO A 64 3.35 -11.95 -14.14
N LYS A 65 2.54 -11.26 -14.94
CA LYS A 65 1.48 -11.91 -15.72
C LYS A 65 2.01 -12.51 -17.02
N GLU A 66 1.48 -13.67 -17.38
CA GLU A 66 1.57 -14.13 -18.76
C GLU A 66 0.79 -13.15 -19.64
N ARG A 67 1.41 -12.62 -20.71
CA ARG A 67 0.70 -11.75 -21.66
C ARG A 67 -0.52 -12.47 -22.23
N LYS A 68 -1.69 -12.20 -21.68
CA LYS A 68 -2.94 -12.21 -22.44
C LYS A 68 -3.02 -10.88 -23.19
N THR A 69 -3.77 -10.86 -24.29
CA THR A 69 -3.94 -9.63 -25.08
C THR A 69 -4.46 -8.52 -24.18
N ALA A 70 -3.88 -7.31 -24.27
CA ALA A 70 -4.21 -6.17 -23.40
C ALA A 70 -5.71 -5.83 -23.38
N ASP A 71 -6.44 -6.26 -24.42
CA ASP A 71 -7.88 -6.08 -24.59
C ASP A 71 -8.73 -7.04 -23.72
N ALA A 72 -8.13 -8.06 -23.10
CA ALA A 72 -8.84 -9.15 -22.43
C ALA A 72 -8.82 -9.11 -20.89
N GLU A 73 -7.85 -8.45 -20.24
CA GLU A 73 -7.73 -8.48 -18.76
C GLU A 73 -8.26 -7.23 -18.05
N GLY A 74 -8.54 -6.13 -18.77
CA GLY A 74 -9.00 -4.90 -18.14
C GLY A 74 -7.98 -4.31 -17.16
N VAL A 75 -8.36 -3.24 -16.48
CA VAL A 75 -7.53 -2.64 -15.42
C VAL A 75 -7.81 -3.37 -14.13
N GLU A 76 -6.76 -3.90 -13.51
CA GLU A 76 -6.85 -4.57 -12.23
C GLU A 76 -6.36 -3.68 -11.09
N VAL A 77 -6.97 -3.83 -9.93
CA VAL A 77 -6.72 -2.98 -8.77
C VAL A 77 -6.65 -3.81 -7.50
N PHE A 78 -5.78 -3.40 -6.58
CA PHE A 78 -5.77 -3.83 -5.19
C PHE A 78 -5.59 -2.61 -4.29
N ARG A 79 -5.80 -2.78 -2.98
CA ARG A 79 -5.69 -1.69 -2.01
C ARG A 79 -4.55 -1.94 -1.03
N VAL A 80 -3.89 -0.87 -0.62
CA VAL A 80 -3.01 -0.83 0.56
C VAL A 80 -3.70 0.00 1.62
N ILE A 81 -3.85 -0.56 2.82
CA ILE A 81 -4.56 0.08 3.92
C ILE A 81 -3.58 0.33 5.06
N LEU A 82 -3.65 1.52 5.66
CA LEU A 82 -2.93 1.90 6.87
C LEU A 82 -3.92 2.16 8.00
N LYS A 83 -3.67 1.58 9.17
CA LYS A 83 -4.46 1.80 10.39
C LYS A 83 -3.58 2.21 11.55
N ALA A 84 -4.09 3.09 12.40
CA ALA A 84 -3.39 3.51 13.61
C ALA A 84 -3.14 2.30 14.54
N SER A 85 -1.90 2.13 14.99
CA SER A 85 -1.53 1.07 15.95
C SER A 85 -1.04 1.67 17.27
N LYS A 86 -0.21 2.72 17.22
CA LYS A 86 0.30 3.42 18.42
C LYS A 86 0.52 4.91 18.19
N GLY A 87 0.26 5.68 19.25
CA GLY A 87 0.40 7.14 19.27
C GLY A 87 -0.85 7.84 18.77
N GLU A 88 -0.83 9.18 18.79
CA GLU A 88 -1.92 10.00 18.28
C GLU A 88 -1.81 10.12 16.74
N VAL A 89 -2.24 9.06 16.06
CA VAL A 89 -2.35 9.04 14.59
C VAL A 89 -3.73 9.55 14.20
N MET A 90 -3.77 10.53 13.30
CA MET A 90 -5.01 11.01 12.69
C MET A 90 -4.91 10.85 11.17
N PHE A 91 -6.00 10.41 10.56
CA PHE A 91 -6.14 10.33 9.11
C PHE A 91 -6.97 11.48 8.57
N ASP A 92 -6.73 11.84 7.31
CA ASP A 92 -7.48 12.90 6.65
C ASP A 92 -8.90 12.41 6.31
N GLU A 93 -9.88 12.90 7.06
CA GLU A 93 -11.29 12.50 6.94
C GLU A 93 -11.89 12.73 5.55
N THR A 94 -11.24 13.56 4.71
CA THR A 94 -11.70 13.86 3.36
C THR A 94 -11.25 12.81 2.32
N THR A 95 -10.40 11.86 2.73
CA THR A 95 -9.97 10.73 1.91
C THR A 95 -10.97 9.57 1.99
N ASP A 96 -10.80 8.59 1.12
CA ASP A 96 -11.61 7.37 1.05
C ASP A 96 -11.52 6.48 2.30
N GLY A 97 -10.48 6.65 3.13
CA GLY A 97 -10.32 5.97 4.41
C GLY A 97 -10.97 6.67 5.62
N GLY A 98 -11.47 7.89 5.46
CA GLY A 98 -12.08 8.65 6.56
C GLY A 98 -11.13 8.88 7.74
N LYS A 99 -11.66 8.86 8.97
CA LYS A 99 -10.87 9.08 10.21
C LYS A 99 -10.11 7.87 10.70
N GLU A 100 -10.47 6.69 10.22
CA GLU A 100 -10.06 5.41 10.82
C GLU A 100 -8.80 4.84 10.14
N GLN A 101 -8.58 5.19 8.87
CA GLN A 101 -7.53 4.59 8.06
C GLN A 101 -7.14 5.50 6.88
N ALA A 102 -5.98 5.23 6.28
CA ALA A 102 -5.66 5.69 4.94
C ALA A 102 -5.75 4.51 3.97
N ILE A 103 -6.29 4.74 2.78
CA ILE A 103 -6.40 3.75 1.71
C ILE A 103 -5.66 4.28 0.49
N LEU A 104 -4.91 3.40 -0.16
CA LEU A 104 -4.31 3.64 -1.46
C LEU A 104 -4.79 2.56 -2.42
N THR A 105 -5.51 2.97 -3.48
CA THR A 105 -5.84 2.08 -4.60
C THR A 105 -4.67 2.05 -5.58
N VAL A 106 -4.17 0.85 -5.86
CA VAL A 106 -3.06 0.60 -6.79
C VAL A 106 -3.63 -0.02 -8.06
N PHE A 107 -3.28 0.55 -9.21
CA PHE A 107 -3.67 0.08 -10.54
C PHE A 107 -2.51 -0.68 -11.19
N LEU A 108 -2.78 -1.88 -11.73
CA LEU A 108 -1.82 -2.74 -12.42
C LEU A 108 -1.88 -2.61 -13.94
#